data_AF-A0A6C0CH02-F1
#
_entry.id   AF-A0A6C0CH02-F1
#
_cell.length_a   1.000
_cell.length_b   1.000
_cell.length_c   1.000
_cell.angle_alpha   90.00
_cell.angle_beta   90.00
_cell.angle_gamma   90.00
#
_symmetry.space_group_name_H-M   'P 1'
#
loop_
_entity.id
_entity.type
_entity.pdbx_description
1 polymer ?
#
loop_
_entity_poly.entity_id
_entity_poly.type
_entity_poly.pdbx_seq_one_letter_code
_entity_poly.pdbx_strand_id
1 'polypeptide(L)'
;MRGKLKDAALLKATENLSTLRDVFRWCEGSQKYRDSCSTAPEFWKQTIVKCLGNVIVLQRGDIEESEEWYDFARLLATGVEYKYCITEDDATNVWTTQPEPYAAIDEIEANHTFYEIRIPAMLPASGTFGYFVLVYYEPPFDDYKTFFLHPVQTTASNRATKYVGEDFTDYSFHRLDIRRSRLQIDGNPELELDDNPGDNFFIDTARASLAGGNNDGEWILRWTNEVGDDKVIYFRWIIRPITF
;
A
#
# COMPACT_ATOMS: atom_id res chain seq x y z
N MET A 1 -0.41 -27.82 -15.30
CA MET A 1 0.17 -27.20 -16.52
C MET A 1 -0.86 -26.46 -17.39
N ARG A 2 -2.08 -26.98 -17.61
CA ARG A 2 -3.09 -26.34 -18.48
C ARG A 2 -3.51 -24.92 -18.03
N GLY A 3 -3.66 -24.66 -16.72
CA GLY A 3 -3.97 -23.32 -16.20
C GLY A 3 -2.90 -22.27 -16.59
N LYS A 4 -1.63 -22.53 -16.27
CA LYS A 4 -0.51 -21.62 -16.58
C LYS A 4 -0.39 -21.25 -18.08
N LEU A 5 -0.66 -22.20 -18.99
CA LEU A 5 -0.64 -21.93 -20.43
C LEU A 5 -1.80 -21.04 -20.88
N LYS A 6 -2.98 -21.22 -20.26
CA LYS A 6 -4.16 -20.40 -20.50
C LYS A 6 -3.94 -18.97 -20.02
N ASP A 7 -3.47 -18.77 -18.79
CA ASP A 7 -3.14 -17.44 -18.26
C ASP A 7 -2.13 -16.71 -19.18
N ALA A 8 -1.04 -17.39 -19.56
CA ALA A 8 -0.03 -16.81 -20.45
C ALA A 8 -0.59 -16.41 -21.82
N ALA A 9 -1.49 -17.22 -22.39
CA ALA A 9 -2.13 -16.90 -23.68
C ALA A 9 -3.05 -15.68 -23.58
N LEU A 10 -3.83 -15.56 -22.49
CA LEU A 10 -4.69 -14.40 -22.24
C LEU A 10 -3.88 -13.13 -22.01
N LEU A 11 -2.79 -13.22 -21.24
CA LEU A 11 -1.86 -12.11 -21.01
C LEU A 11 -1.24 -11.62 -22.32
N LYS A 12 -0.77 -12.54 -23.17
CA LYS A 12 -0.21 -12.18 -24.47
C LYS A 12 -1.26 -11.53 -25.37
N ALA A 13 -2.49 -12.06 -25.39
CA ALA A 13 -3.56 -11.54 -26.24
C ALA A 13 -4.06 -10.14 -25.83
N THR A 14 -3.85 -9.75 -24.57
CA THR A 14 -4.29 -8.49 -23.99
C THR A 14 -3.15 -7.54 -23.64
N GLU A 15 -1.93 -7.84 -24.10
CA GLU A 15 -0.71 -7.12 -23.69
C GLU A 15 -0.79 -5.61 -23.93
N ASN A 16 -1.38 -5.21 -25.07
CA ASN A 16 -1.52 -3.82 -25.51
C ASN A 16 -2.70 -3.06 -24.86
N LEU A 17 -3.51 -3.72 -24.03
CA LEU A 17 -4.65 -3.10 -23.34
C LEU A 17 -4.21 -2.55 -21.99
N SER A 18 -4.38 -1.25 -21.76
CA SER A 18 -3.87 -0.56 -20.56
C SER A 18 -4.91 -0.34 -19.46
N THR A 19 -6.20 -0.55 -19.73
CA THR A 19 -7.27 -0.38 -18.73
C THR A 19 -8.02 -1.69 -18.49
N LEU A 20 -8.51 -1.89 -17.26
CA LEU A 20 -9.37 -3.05 -16.94
C LEU A 20 -10.61 -3.09 -17.85
N ARG A 21 -11.20 -1.92 -18.12
CA ARG A 21 -12.38 -1.79 -19.00
C ARG A 21 -12.12 -2.35 -20.40
N ASP A 22 -10.97 -2.06 -21.00
CA ASP A 22 -10.63 -2.53 -22.35
C ASP A 22 -10.39 -4.05 -22.35
N VAL A 23 -9.76 -4.57 -21.29
CA VAL A 23 -9.56 -6.02 -21.12
C VAL A 23 -10.90 -6.74 -20.98
N PHE A 24 -11.85 -6.22 -20.21
CA PHE A 24 -13.20 -6.77 -20.12
C PHE A 24 -13.93 -6.77 -21.46
N ARG A 25 -13.91 -5.64 -22.18
CA ARG A 25 -14.50 -5.54 -23.52
C ARG A 25 -13.92 -6.57 -24.49
N TRP A 26 -12.61 -6.81 -24.42
CA TRP A 26 -11.96 -7.84 -25.22
C TRP A 26 -12.41 -9.27 -24.83
N CYS A 27 -12.47 -9.57 -23.53
CA CYS A 27 -12.95 -10.87 -23.02
C CYS A 27 -14.40 -11.14 -23.43
N GLU A 28 -15.27 -10.14 -23.35
CA GLU A 28 -16.69 -10.24 -23.73
C GLU A 28 -16.88 -10.35 -25.24
N GLY A 29 -16.09 -9.63 -26.04
CA GLY A 29 -16.13 -9.66 -27.51
C GLY A 29 -15.52 -10.92 -28.12
N SER A 30 -14.74 -11.70 -27.36
CA SER A 30 -14.09 -12.91 -27.83
C SER A 30 -14.88 -14.17 -27.51
N GLN A 31 -15.56 -14.73 -28.52
CA GLN A 31 -16.27 -16.01 -28.40
C GLN A 31 -15.34 -17.18 -27.99
N LYS A 32 -14.04 -17.09 -28.31
CA LYS A 32 -13.05 -18.13 -27.99
C LYS A 32 -12.54 -18.06 -26.54
N TYR A 33 -12.51 -16.86 -25.95
CA TYR A 33 -11.80 -16.63 -24.67
C TYR A 33 -12.73 -16.26 -23.51
N ARG A 34 -14.03 -16.04 -23.76
CA ARG A 34 -15.00 -15.61 -22.73
C ARG A 34 -14.97 -16.46 -21.46
N ASP A 35 -15.18 -17.77 -21.57
CA ASP A 35 -15.16 -18.69 -20.42
C ASP A 35 -13.76 -18.86 -19.83
N SER A 36 -12.74 -18.58 -20.65
CA SER A 36 -11.36 -18.63 -20.19
C SER A 36 -11.03 -17.45 -19.29
N CYS A 37 -11.52 -16.26 -19.60
CA CYS A 37 -11.28 -15.08 -18.79
C CYS A 37 -11.82 -15.25 -17.36
N SER A 38 -13.02 -15.80 -17.14
CA SER A 38 -13.60 -15.91 -15.80
C SER A 38 -12.87 -16.87 -14.84
N THR A 39 -12.06 -17.78 -15.37
CA THR A 39 -11.42 -18.86 -14.60
C THR A 39 -9.89 -18.82 -14.71
N ALA A 40 -9.32 -17.62 -14.84
CA ALA A 40 -7.89 -17.38 -15.05
C ALA A 40 -7.35 -16.38 -14.00
N PRO A 41 -7.05 -16.83 -12.77
CA PRO A 41 -6.72 -15.93 -11.67
C PRO A 41 -5.40 -15.20 -11.87
N GLU A 42 -4.36 -15.89 -12.39
CA GLU A 42 -3.05 -15.28 -12.59
C GLU A 42 -3.09 -14.24 -13.73
N PHE A 43 -3.92 -14.48 -14.74
CA PHE A 43 -4.24 -13.47 -15.75
C PHE A 43 -4.81 -12.19 -15.12
N TRP A 44 -5.81 -12.29 -14.22
CA TRP A 44 -6.40 -11.11 -13.59
C TRP A 44 -5.45 -10.40 -12.63
N LYS A 45 -4.73 -11.14 -11.79
CA LYS A 45 -3.71 -10.54 -10.90
C LYS A 45 -2.69 -9.73 -11.71
N GLN A 46 -2.13 -10.30 -12.77
CA GLN A 46 -1.16 -9.59 -13.61
C GLN A 46 -1.79 -8.44 -14.40
N THR A 47 -3.05 -8.57 -14.81
CA THR A 47 -3.78 -7.47 -15.47
C THR A 47 -4.01 -6.30 -14.50
N ILE A 48 -4.40 -6.57 -13.26
CA ILE A 48 -4.54 -5.55 -12.21
C ILE A 48 -3.17 -4.89 -11.94
N VAL A 49 -2.11 -5.68 -11.78
CA VAL A 49 -0.75 -5.16 -11.60
C VAL A 49 -0.35 -4.22 -12.74
N LYS A 50 -0.63 -4.62 -13.99
CA LYS A 50 -0.33 -3.82 -15.18
C LYS A 50 -1.13 -2.52 -15.23
N CYS A 51 -2.41 -2.57 -14.88
CA CYS A 51 -3.33 -1.43 -15.02
C CYS A 51 -3.29 -0.46 -13.83
N LEU A 52 -3.06 -0.96 -12.62
CA LEU A 52 -3.29 -0.22 -11.36
C LEU A 52 -2.15 -0.39 -10.34
N GLY A 53 -1.12 -1.18 -10.65
CA GLY A 53 0.00 -1.45 -9.74
C GLY A 53 -0.19 -2.69 -8.86
N ASN A 54 0.91 -3.13 -8.25
CA ASN A 54 0.95 -4.40 -7.49
C ASN A 54 0.24 -4.33 -6.14
N VAL A 55 0.15 -3.15 -5.54
CA VAL A 55 -0.33 -2.95 -4.16
C VAL A 55 -1.72 -3.56 -3.99
N ILE A 56 -2.66 -3.31 -4.91
CA ILE A 56 -4.03 -3.82 -4.83
C ILE A 56 -4.08 -5.36 -4.73
N VAL A 57 -3.25 -6.06 -5.51
CA VAL A 57 -3.19 -7.53 -5.49
C VAL A 57 -2.56 -8.03 -4.18
N LEU A 58 -1.59 -7.29 -3.64
CA LEU A 58 -0.96 -7.62 -2.35
C LEU A 58 -1.90 -7.37 -1.17
N GLN A 59 -2.64 -6.26 -1.19
CA GLN A 59 -3.67 -5.89 -0.20
C GLN A 59 -4.74 -6.98 -0.10
N ARG A 60 -5.12 -7.57 -1.23
CA ARG A 60 -6.19 -8.56 -1.36
C ARG A 60 -5.70 -10.01 -1.44
N GLY A 61 -4.81 -10.37 -0.52
CA GLY A 61 -4.33 -11.74 -0.38
C GLY A 61 -5.36 -12.71 0.19
N ASP A 62 -6.50 -12.22 0.64
CA ASP A 62 -7.68 -12.97 1.07
C ASP A 62 -8.44 -13.64 -0.07
N ILE A 63 -8.27 -13.18 -1.32
CA ILE A 63 -8.96 -13.72 -2.48
C ILE A 63 -8.24 -14.99 -2.95
N GLU A 64 -8.77 -16.15 -2.58
CA GLU A 64 -8.17 -17.45 -2.90
C GLU A 64 -8.73 -18.06 -4.19
N GLU A 65 -10.03 -17.89 -4.45
CA GLU A 65 -10.70 -18.60 -5.52
C GLU A 65 -10.49 -17.96 -6.90
N SER A 66 -10.46 -18.80 -7.94
CA SER A 66 -10.18 -18.33 -9.30
C SER A 66 -11.23 -17.40 -9.86
N GLU A 67 -12.50 -17.64 -9.53
CA GLU A 67 -13.64 -16.85 -10.02
C GLU A 67 -13.76 -15.52 -9.26
N GLU A 68 -13.40 -15.50 -7.97
CA GLU A 68 -13.39 -14.27 -7.17
C GLU A 68 -12.42 -13.22 -7.73
N TRP A 69 -11.26 -13.63 -8.30
CA TRP A 69 -10.35 -12.67 -8.95
C TRP A 69 -10.96 -12.00 -10.18
N TYR A 70 -11.80 -12.71 -10.94
CA TYR A 70 -12.53 -12.12 -12.07
C TYR A 70 -13.56 -11.11 -11.57
N ASP A 71 -14.34 -11.47 -10.54
CA ASP A 71 -15.35 -10.59 -9.96
C ASP A 71 -14.75 -9.37 -9.27
N PHE A 72 -13.65 -9.56 -8.55
CA PHE A 72 -12.86 -8.48 -7.97
C PHE A 72 -12.36 -7.51 -9.05
N ALA A 73 -11.74 -8.01 -10.13
CA ALA A 73 -11.30 -7.17 -11.23
C ALA A 73 -12.47 -6.41 -11.89
N ARG A 74 -13.65 -7.04 -11.99
CA ARG A 74 -14.85 -6.46 -12.59
C ARG A 74 -15.39 -5.31 -11.75
N LEU A 75 -15.50 -5.50 -10.43
CA LEU A 75 -15.89 -4.45 -9.48
C LEU A 75 -14.83 -3.34 -9.39
N LEU A 76 -13.54 -3.69 -9.53
CA LEU A 76 -12.47 -2.72 -9.58
C LEU A 76 -12.58 -1.82 -10.82
N ALA A 77 -12.97 -2.38 -11.97
CA ALA A 77 -13.18 -1.65 -13.21
C ALA A 77 -14.37 -0.65 -13.15
N THR A 78 -15.30 -0.82 -12.21
CA THR A 78 -16.41 0.12 -11.99
C THR A 78 -16.06 1.23 -10.99
N GLY A 79 -14.94 1.11 -10.25
CA GLY A 79 -14.50 2.08 -9.26
C GLY A 79 -15.29 2.00 -7.94
N VAL A 80 -15.84 0.82 -7.61
CA VAL A 80 -16.47 0.61 -6.30
C VAL A 80 -15.40 0.62 -5.22
N GLU A 81 -15.63 1.39 -4.16
CA GLU A 81 -14.79 1.44 -2.95
C GLU A 81 -15.69 1.43 -1.72
N TYR A 82 -15.24 0.71 -0.68
CA TYR A 82 -15.89 0.70 0.63
C TYR A 82 -15.05 1.46 1.63
N LYS A 83 -15.69 2.38 2.36
CA LYS A 83 -15.03 3.17 3.39
C LYS A 83 -15.03 2.44 4.72
N TYR A 84 -13.87 2.41 5.34
CA TYR A 84 -13.63 1.79 6.64
C TYR A 84 -12.80 2.74 7.49
N CYS A 85 -12.93 2.58 8.80
CA CYS A 85 -12.08 3.26 9.75
C CYS A 85 -11.32 2.25 10.58
N ILE A 86 -10.04 2.54 10.79
CA ILE A 86 -9.25 1.95 11.87
C ILE A 86 -9.26 2.95 13.03
N THR A 87 -9.63 2.48 14.22
CA THR A 87 -9.63 3.32 15.43
C THR A 87 -8.56 2.83 16.39
N GLU A 88 -7.84 3.77 16.99
CA GLU A 88 -6.92 3.55 18.10
C GLU A 88 -7.52 4.19 19.35
N ASP A 89 -7.73 3.40 20.41
CA ASP A 89 -8.01 3.93 21.75
C ASP A 89 -6.69 4.40 22.35
N ASP A 90 -6.52 5.70 22.55
CA ASP A 90 -5.28 6.32 23.01
C ASP A 90 -4.93 5.93 24.46
N ALA A 91 -5.91 5.51 25.26
CA ALA A 91 -5.73 5.13 26.66
C ALA A 91 -5.30 3.65 26.79
N THR A 92 -5.86 2.78 25.96
CA THR A 92 -5.60 1.33 26.02
C THR A 92 -4.66 0.81 24.93
N ASN A 93 -4.37 1.63 23.91
CA ASN A 93 -3.68 1.26 22.68
C ASN A 93 -4.33 0.06 21.99
N VAL A 94 -5.65 -0.04 22.06
CA VAL A 94 -6.45 -1.07 21.39
C VAL A 94 -6.87 -0.56 20.02
N TRP A 95 -6.65 -1.40 19.00
CA TRP A 95 -6.93 -1.08 17.61
C TRP A 95 -8.17 -1.85 17.13
N THR A 96 -9.15 -1.17 16.53
CA THR A 96 -10.35 -1.81 15.97
C THR A 96 -10.62 -1.39 14.52
N THR A 97 -11.38 -2.21 13.79
CA THR A 97 -11.73 -1.99 12.39
C THR A 97 -13.25 -1.95 12.27
N GLN A 98 -13.81 -0.91 11.65
CA GLN A 98 -15.26 -0.71 11.58
C GLN A 98 -15.67 -0.18 10.19
N PRO A 99 -16.78 -0.68 9.59
CA PRO A 99 -17.33 -0.12 8.35
C PRO A 99 -18.00 1.23 8.59
N GLU A 100 -17.98 2.13 7.60
CA GLU A 100 -18.78 3.36 7.61
C GLU A 100 -20.27 3.12 7.21
N PRO A 101 -21.23 3.94 7.68
CA PRO A 101 -21.07 5.19 8.44
C PRO A 101 -20.94 4.98 9.95
N TYR A 102 -20.17 5.88 10.56
CA TYR A 102 -19.93 6.01 11.99
C TYR A 102 -21.24 6.04 12.79
N ALA A 103 -21.21 5.51 14.02
CA ALA A 103 -22.10 6.01 15.05
C ALA A 103 -21.93 7.54 15.21
N ALA A 104 -22.92 8.23 15.76
CA ALA A 104 -23.03 9.70 15.73
C ALA A 104 -21.75 10.41 16.21
N ILE A 105 -21.48 11.61 15.66
CA ILE A 105 -20.37 12.52 16.02
C ILE A 105 -20.26 12.75 17.55
N ASP A 106 -21.38 12.56 18.24
CA ASP A 106 -21.58 12.66 19.69
C ASP A 106 -20.85 11.56 20.50
N GLU A 107 -20.43 10.46 19.85
CA GLU A 107 -19.73 9.30 20.45
C GLU A 107 -18.22 9.30 20.15
N ILE A 108 -17.69 10.32 19.48
CA ILE A 108 -16.24 10.50 19.31
C ILE A 108 -15.69 10.91 20.70
N GLU A 109 -15.43 9.91 21.54
CA GLU A 109 -14.73 10.12 22.80
C GLU A 109 -13.38 10.76 22.51
N ALA A 110 -13.00 11.76 23.32
CA ALA A 110 -11.77 12.55 23.13
C ALA A 110 -10.45 11.76 23.13
N ASN A 111 -10.51 10.43 23.34
CA ASN A 111 -9.36 9.53 23.48
C ASN A 111 -9.25 8.53 22.31
N HIS A 112 -9.80 8.86 21.14
CA HIS A 112 -9.69 7.98 19.97
C HIS A 112 -9.06 8.70 18.79
N THR A 113 -8.07 8.03 18.18
CA THR A 113 -7.49 8.43 16.90
C THR A 113 -8.12 7.61 15.77
N PHE A 114 -8.47 8.28 14.66
CA PHE A 114 -9.20 7.68 13.53
C PHE A 114 -8.38 7.72 12.25
N TYR A 115 -8.32 6.57 11.57
CA TYR A 115 -7.62 6.41 10.30
C TYR A 115 -8.59 5.87 9.23
N GLU A 116 -9.02 6.74 8.31
CA GLU A 116 -9.81 6.33 7.13
C GLU A 116 -8.96 5.43 6.23
N ILE A 117 -9.55 4.31 5.81
CA ILE A 117 -9.02 3.42 4.77
C ILE A 117 -10.12 3.12 3.74
N ARG A 118 -9.70 2.86 2.50
CA ARG A 118 -10.60 2.48 1.42
C ARG A 118 -10.30 1.08 0.95
N ILE A 119 -11.31 0.21 0.97
CA ILE A 119 -11.20 -1.13 0.42
C ILE A 119 -11.74 -1.13 -1.00
N PRO A 120 -10.89 -1.40 -2.00
CA PRO A 120 -11.33 -1.41 -3.38
C PRO A 120 -12.17 -2.65 -3.70
N ALA A 121 -13.16 -2.47 -4.56
CA ALA A 121 -13.95 -3.46 -5.27
C ALA A 121 -14.83 -4.38 -4.42
N MET A 122 -14.27 -5.30 -3.64
CA MET A 122 -15.00 -6.35 -2.92
C MET A 122 -14.81 -6.22 -1.41
N LEU A 123 -15.87 -6.37 -0.61
CA LEU A 123 -15.71 -6.43 0.84
C LEU A 123 -14.95 -7.69 1.27
N PRO A 124 -14.06 -7.61 2.28
CA PRO A 124 -13.50 -8.80 2.90
C PRO A 124 -14.61 -9.59 3.59
N ALA A 125 -14.46 -10.91 3.66
CA ALA A 125 -15.37 -11.72 4.46
C ALA A 125 -15.23 -11.38 5.95
N SER A 126 -16.32 -11.45 6.72
CA SER A 126 -16.22 -11.25 8.17
C SER A 126 -15.30 -12.29 8.80
N GLY A 127 -14.43 -11.84 9.72
CA GLY A 127 -13.35 -12.59 10.31
C GLY A 127 -12.05 -12.57 9.49
N THR A 128 -12.00 -11.89 8.35
CA THR A 128 -10.77 -11.84 7.53
C THR A 128 -9.69 -11.08 8.27
N PHE A 129 -8.60 -11.78 8.55
CA PHE A 129 -7.44 -11.23 9.25
C PHE A 129 -6.52 -10.48 8.27
N GLY A 130 -5.88 -9.42 8.78
CA GLY A 130 -4.86 -8.68 8.06
C GLY A 130 -4.00 -7.80 8.95
N TYR A 131 -3.24 -6.93 8.31
CA TYR A 131 -2.48 -5.88 8.97
C TYR A 131 -2.77 -4.52 8.35
N PHE A 132 -3.07 -3.53 9.19
CA PHE A 132 -3.03 -2.12 8.85
C PHE A 132 -1.59 -1.62 8.88
N VAL A 133 -1.24 -0.77 7.93
CA VAL A 133 0.07 -0.11 7.84
C VAL A 133 -0.16 1.39 7.75
N LEU A 134 0.53 2.11 8.61
CA LEU A 134 0.58 3.56 8.62
C LEU A 134 2.04 3.98 8.53
N VAL A 135 2.39 4.77 7.53
CA VAL A 135 3.73 5.33 7.35
C VAL A 135 3.63 6.83 7.57
N TYR A 136 4.35 7.32 8.58
CA TYR A 136 4.48 8.73 8.89
C TYR A 136 5.69 9.30 8.18
N TYR A 137 5.43 10.35 7.44
CA TYR A 137 6.44 11.16 6.80
C TYR A 137 6.54 12.50 7.55
N GLU A 138 7.75 13.04 7.71
CA GLU A 138 7.89 14.40 8.25
C GLU A 138 7.22 15.41 7.31
N PRO A 139 6.68 16.54 7.83
CA PRO A 139 6.14 17.59 6.97
C PRO A 139 7.11 17.99 5.84
N PRO A 140 6.61 18.22 4.61
CA PRO A 140 5.22 18.48 4.26
C PRO A 140 4.47 17.26 3.72
N PHE A 141 4.96 16.04 3.95
CA PHE A 141 4.37 14.85 3.36
C PHE A 141 3.12 14.39 4.11
N ASP A 142 2.17 13.86 3.34
CA ASP A 142 0.98 13.21 3.90
C ASP A 142 1.33 11.80 4.38
N ASP A 143 0.73 11.42 5.51
CA ASP A 143 0.80 10.05 6.01
C ASP A 143 0.19 9.08 4.99
N TYR A 144 0.84 7.94 4.79
CA TYR A 144 0.33 6.89 3.93
C TYR A 144 -0.31 5.77 4.74
N LYS A 145 -1.51 5.34 4.31
CA LYS A 145 -2.34 4.34 4.99
C LYS A 145 -2.69 3.22 4.02
N THR A 146 -2.45 1.98 4.42
CA THR A 146 -2.80 0.80 3.61
C THR A 146 -3.08 -0.40 4.50
N PHE A 147 -3.46 -1.53 3.91
CA PHE A 147 -3.75 -2.76 4.62
C PHE A 147 -3.36 -4.00 3.82
N PHE A 148 -3.11 -5.12 4.47
CA PHE A 148 -2.78 -6.39 3.81
C PHE A 148 -3.58 -7.52 4.43
N LEU A 149 -4.51 -8.08 3.67
CA LEU A 149 -5.35 -9.20 4.09
C LEU A 149 -4.74 -10.51 3.62
N HIS A 150 -4.79 -11.53 4.48
CA HIS A 150 -4.42 -12.89 4.11
C HIS A 150 -4.94 -13.88 5.16
N PRO A 151 -5.40 -15.08 4.75
CA PRO A 151 -5.82 -16.12 5.70
C PRO A 151 -4.66 -16.62 6.58
N VAL A 152 -3.43 -16.47 6.10
CA VAL A 152 -2.20 -16.79 6.84
C VAL A 152 -1.57 -15.51 7.41
N GLN A 153 -1.66 -15.35 8.74
CA GLN A 153 -1.15 -14.18 9.48
C GLN A 153 0.30 -13.82 9.14
N THR A 154 1.21 -14.79 9.12
CA THR A 154 2.63 -14.54 8.82
C THR A 154 2.85 -14.00 7.41
N THR A 155 1.99 -14.40 6.46
CA THR A 155 2.08 -13.89 5.08
C THR A 155 1.56 -12.45 5.00
N ALA A 156 0.45 -12.13 5.67
CA ALA A 156 -0.03 -10.74 5.77
C ALA A 156 1.01 -9.83 6.42
N SER A 157 1.61 -10.28 7.53
CA SER A 157 2.67 -9.55 8.23
C SER A 157 3.88 -9.31 7.33
N ASN A 158 4.36 -10.35 6.64
CA ASN A 158 5.52 -10.22 5.75
C ASN A 158 5.24 -9.28 4.58
N ARG A 159 4.02 -9.27 4.05
CA ARG A 159 3.61 -8.32 3.00
C ARG A 159 3.59 -6.88 3.52
N ALA A 160 3.03 -6.65 4.70
CA ALA A 160 3.01 -5.35 5.34
C ALA A 160 4.43 -4.82 5.59
N THR A 161 5.32 -5.62 6.19
CA THR A 161 6.72 -5.23 6.43
C THR A 161 7.49 -5.00 5.13
N LYS A 162 7.28 -5.88 4.13
CA LYS A 162 7.92 -5.72 2.83
C LYS A 162 7.46 -4.44 2.13
N TYR A 163 6.17 -4.12 2.21
CA TYR A 163 5.61 -2.87 1.67
C TYR A 163 6.31 -1.66 2.26
N VAL A 164 6.47 -1.59 3.59
CA VAL A 164 7.18 -0.46 4.23
C VAL A 164 8.61 -0.28 3.70
N GLY A 165 9.33 -1.38 3.46
CA GLY A 165 10.68 -1.31 2.90
C GLY A 165 10.72 -0.89 1.43
N GLU A 166 9.79 -1.38 0.61
CA GLU A 166 9.65 -0.99 -0.80
C GLU A 166 9.18 0.47 -0.93
N ASP A 167 8.17 0.87 -0.17
CA ASP A 167 7.62 2.24 -0.12
C ASP A 167 8.70 3.24 0.29
N PHE A 168 9.47 2.95 1.34
CA PHE A 168 10.61 3.77 1.73
C PHE A 168 11.65 3.90 0.59
N THR A 169 11.97 2.81 -0.09
CA THR A 169 12.96 2.82 -1.19
C THR A 169 12.46 3.66 -2.38
N ASP A 170 11.22 3.44 -2.80
CA ASP A 170 10.63 4.04 -4.00
C ASP A 170 10.21 5.51 -3.81
N TYR A 171 9.67 5.86 -2.64
CA TYR A 171 9.19 7.21 -2.34
C TYR A 171 10.21 8.08 -1.64
N SER A 172 10.90 7.55 -0.62
CA SER A 172 11.87 8.34 0.14
C SER A 172 13.22 8.28 -0.52
N PHE A 173 13.88 7.11 -0.52
CA PHE A 173 15.29 7.01 -0.85
C PHE A 173 15.62 7.49 -2.28
N HIS A 174 14.87 7.06 -3.28
CA HIS A 174 15.15 7.41 -4.68
C HIS A 174 14.79 8.83 -5.08
N ARG A 175 13.97 9.53 -4.28
CA ARG A 175 13.53 10.91 -4.57
C ARG A 175 14.24 11.97 -3.71
N LEU A 176 15.24 11.57 -2.93
CA LEU A 176 16.09 12.51 -2.19
C LEU A 176 17.12 13.14 -3.12
N ASP A 177 17.04 14.47 -3.33
CA ASP A 177 18.12 15.22 -4.01
C ASP A 177 19.22 15.62 -3.01
N ILE A 178 20.28 14.83 -3.02
CA ILE A 178 21.40 14.89 -2.07
C ILE A 178 22.27 16.16 -2.28
N ARG A 179 22.15 16.87 -3.40
CA ARG A 179 23.17 17.85 -3.84
C ARG A 179 23.08 19.24 -3.19
N ARG A 180 22.07 19.54 -2.37
CA ARG A 180 21.82 20.91 -1.87
C ARG A 180 21.19 21.03 -0.48
N SER A 181 21.16 19.96 0.32
CA SER A 181 20.31 19.92 1.53
C SER A 181 18.82 20.15 1.19
N ARG A 182 18.38 19.71 0.00
CA ARG A 182 17.02 19.95 -0.50
C ARG A 182 16.30 18.63 -0.62
N LEU A 183 15.17 18.52 0.06
CA LEU A 183 14.30 17.37 -0.13
C LEU A 183 13.28 17.75 -1.22
N GLN A 184 13.70 17.57 -2.48
CA GLN A 184 12.85 17.84 -3.65
C GLN A 184 12.24 16.52 -4.16
N ILE A 185 10.99 16.26 -3.75
CA ILE A 185 10.18 15.18 -4.29
C ILE A 185 9.36 15.73 -5.45
N ASP A 186 9.47 15.11 -6.64
CA ASP A 186 8.71 15.49 -7.84
C ASP A 186 7.22 15.79 -7.52
N GLY A 187 6.80 17.04 -7.76
CA GLY A 187 5.41 17.48 -7.63
C GLY A 187 5.01 18.15 -6.31
N ASN A 188 5.90 18.24 -5.32
CA ASN A 188 5.62 18.91 -4.03
C ASN A 188 6.41 20.23 -3.86
N PRO A 189 5.93 21.16 -3.00
CA PRO A 189 6.70 22.35 -2.65
C PRO A 189 8.02 21.95 -2.01
N GLU A 190 9.10 22.64 -2.39
CA GLU A 190 10.44 22.40 -1.87
C GLU A 190 10.45 22.57 -0.34
N LEU A 191 10.91 21.56 0.40
CA LEU A 191 11.27 21.74 1.80
C LEU A 191 12.73 22.20 1.84
N GLU A 192 12.94 23.50 2.13
CA GLU A 192 14.26 24.00 2.49
C GLU A 192 14.60 23.47 3.89
N LEU A 193 15.58 22.55 3.97
CA LEU A 193 16.17 22.22 5.25
C LEU A 193 17.02 23.43 5.65
N ASP A 194 16.59 24.15 6.69
CA ASP A 194 17.34 25.30 7.19
C ASP A 194 18.80 24.93 7.48
N ASP A 195 19.64 25.85 7.02
CA ASP A 195 21.10 25.95 7.12
C ASP A 195 21.93 25.24 6.04
N ASN A 196 22.33 26.07 5.07
CA ASN A 196 23.47 25.99 4.15
C ASN A 196 23.23 25.42 2.74
N PRO A 197 22.72 26.23 1.79
CA PRO A 197 22.54 25.85 0.37
C PRO A 197 23.85 25.66 -0.41
N GLY A 198 25.01 25.64 0.26
CA GLY A 198 26.35 25.51 -0.34
C GLY A 198 27.09 24.21 0.00
N ASP A 199 26.62 23.44 0.99
CA ASP A 199 27.34 22.25 1.45
C ASP A 199 26.82 20.99 0.75
N ASN A 200 27.74 20.20 0.20
CA ASN A 200 27.41 18.87 -0.31
C ASN A 200 27.23 17.94 0.89
N PHE A 201 25.99 17.57 1.20
CA PHE A 201 25.71 16.48 2.11
C PHE A 201 25.80 15.14 1.38
N PHE A 202 26.10 14.07 2.12
CA PHE A 202 25.99 12.70 1.63
C PHE A 202 25.33 11.84 2.69
N ILE A 203 24.63 10.79 2.25
CA ILE A 203 24.06 9.79 3.16
C ILE A 203 25.22 8.99 3.74
N ASP A 204 25.45 9.17 5.04
CA ASP A 204 26.44 8.40 5.80
C ASP A 204 25.87 7.01 6.12
N THR A 205 24.64 6.98 6.63
CA THR A 205 23.95 5.73 6.96
C THR A 205 22.44 5.81 6.70
N ALA A 206 21.89 4.70 6.22
CA ALA A 206 20.46 4.43 6.16
C ALA A 206 20.19 3.10 6.86
N ARG A 207 19.38 3.10 7.92
CA ARG A 207 19.05 1.87 8.66
C ARG A 207 17.62 1.85 9.14
N ALA A 208 17.02 0.66 9.13
CA ALA A 208 15.79 0.40 9.86
C ALA A 208 16.10 0.08 11.31
N SER A 209 15.29 0.62 12.21
CA SER A 209 15.28 0.28 13.64
C SER A 209 13.87 -0.14 14.02
N LEU A 210 13.72 -1.30 14.65
CA LEU A 210 12.42 -1.74 15.18
C LEU A 210 12.18 -1.08 16.53
N ALA A 211 10.99 -0.52 16.72
CA ALA A 211 10.55 0.03 17.99
C ALA A 211 9.94 -1.09 18.84
N GLY A 212 10.73 -1.64 19.76
CA GLY A 212 10.28 -2.51 20.86
C GLY A 212 9.27 -3.62 20.51
N GLY A 213 9.75 -4.84 20.24
CA GLY A 213 8.94 -6.09 20.22
C GLY A 213 7.82 -6.21 19.18
N ASN A 214 7.34 -5.11 18.61
CA ASN A 214 6.30 -5.03 17.59
C ASN A 214 6.89 -4.89 16.19
N ASN A 215 6.05 -4.98 15.17
CA ASN A 215 6.42 -4.74 13.77
C ASN A 215 6.58 -3.24 13.44
N ASP A 216 6.54 -2.36 14.44
CA ASP A 216 6.73 -0.92 14.28
C ASP A 216 8.21 -0.59 14.16
N GLY A 217 8.50 0.56 13.58
CA GLY A 217 9.87 1.01 13.52
C GLY A 217 10.04 2.34 12.84
N GLU A 218 11.30 2.64 12.60
CA GLU A 218 11.70 3.85 11.91
C GLU A 218 12.89 3.61 10.98
N TRP A 219 12.88 4.30 9.85
CA TRP A 219 14.05 4.47 9.01
C TRP A 219 14.78 5.71 9.48
N ILE A 220 16.05 5.54 9.80
CA ILE A 220 16.94 6.60 10.25
C ILE A 220 17.91 6.87 9.10
N LEU A 221 17.82 8.08 8.54
CA LEU A 221 18.75 8.58 7.55
C LEU A 221 19.69 9.60 8.21
N ARG A 222 20.98 9.29 8.28
CA ARG A 222 22.01 10.23 8.72
C ARG A 222 22.75 10.82 7.53
N TRP A 223 22.87 12.13 7.55
CA TRP A 223 23.57 12.94 6.56
C TRP A 223 24.76 13.61 7.21
N THR A 224 25.88 13.64 6.51
CA THR A 224 27.08 14.37 6.95
C THR A 224 27.59 15.24 5.80
N ASN A 225 28.22 16.37 6.10
CA ASN A 225 28.98 17.17 5.14
C ASN A 225 30.50 17.05 5.38
N GLU A 226 31.33 17.68 4.54
CA GLU A 226 32.80 17.63 4.67
C GLU A 226 33.34 18.28 5.95
N VAL A 227 32.55 19.13 6.62
CA VAL A 227 32.94 19.82 7.87
C VAL A 227 32.46 19.10 9.14
N GLY A 228 31.71 18.01 9.00
CA GLY A 228 31.27 17.15 10.10
C GLY A 228 29.93 17.53 10.74
N ASP A 229 29.11 18.35 10.07
CA ASP A 229 27.74 18.62 10.54
C ASP A 229 26.84 17.43 10.21
N ASP A 230 26.22 16.87 11.25
CA ASP A 230 25.29 15.77 11.15
C ASP A 230 23.84 16.27 11.08
N LYS A 231 23.06 15.75 10.13
CA LYS A 231 21.60 15.85 10.11
C LYS A 231 20.98 14.46 10.16
N VAL A 232 19.84 14.31 10.83
CA VAL A 232 19.13 13.03 10.93
C VAL A 232 17.66 13.25 10.57
N ILE A 233 17.14 12.40 9.67
CA ILE A 233 15.72 12.37 9.29
C ILE A 233 15.13 11.04 9.72
N TYR A 234 13.92 11.07 10.24
CA TYR A 234 13.18 9.89 10.71
C TYR A 234 11.94 9.67 9.84
N PHE A 235 11.75 8.43 9.40
CA PHE A 235 10.50 7.99 8.78
C PHE A 235 9.93 6.88 9.66
N ARG A 236 8.73 7.07 10.21
CA ARG A 236 8.17 6.09 11.16
C ARG A 236 7.11 5.26 10.48
N TRP A 237 6.96 4.01 10.90
CA TRP A 237 5.83 3.20 10.48
C TRP A 237 5.22 2.45 11.67
N ILE A 238 3.93 2.20 11.54
CA ILE A 238 3.12 1.39 12.45
C ILE A 238 2.52 0.24 11.65
N ILE A 239 2.61 -0.97 12.21
CA ILE A 239 1.94 -2.17 11.67
C ILE A 239 1.06 -2.76 12.77
N ARG A 240 -0.25 -2.83 12.52
CA ARG A 240 -1.25 -3.29 13.50
C ARG A 240 -2.10 -4.42 12.94
N PRO A 241 -2.34 -5.50 13.70
CA PRO A 241 -3.28 -6.52 13.27
C PRO A 241 -4.69 -5.92 13.18
N ILE A 242 -5.44 -6.32 12.15
CA ILE A 242 -6.83 -5.92 11.93
C ILE A 242 -7.66 -7.13 11.54
N THR A 243 -8.96 -7.05 11.78
CA THR A 243 -9.94 -8.07 11.39
C THR A 243 -11.18 -7.37 10.88
N PHE A 244 -11.69 -7.80 9.72
CA PHE A 244 -12.90 -7.26 9.08
C PHE A 244 -14.16 -8.03 9.46
#